data_AF-A0AAW7FQV0-F1
#
_entry.id   AF-A0AAW7FQV0-F1
#
_cell.length_a   1.000
_cell.length_b   1.000
_cell.length_c   1.000
_cell.angle_alpha   90.00
_cell.angle_beta   90.00
_cell.angle_gamma   90.00
#
_symmetry.space_group_name_H-M   'P 1'
#
loop_
_entity.id
_entity.type
_entity.pdbx_description
1 polymer ?
#
loop_
_entity_poly.entity_id
_entity_poly.type
_entity_poly.pdbx_seq_one_letter_code
_entity_poly.pdbx_strand_id
1 'polypeptide(L)'
;MTTTTPIMTASGSVQFRHYMVTVHAIERYIERIGGDVGNLILDLKNAWVFDVSKKGIPRSLCASVARCEREGGYGLRYDKAIFLIKPKARQHVIVTTLSSEVE
;
A
#
# COMPACT_ATOMS: atom_id res chain seq x y z
N MET A 1 -13.31 -13.07 12.06
CA MET A 1 -13.46 -13.59 10.67
C MET A 1 -12.71 -12.66 9.75
N THR A 2 -11.60 -13.10 9.14
CA THR A 2 -10.90 -12.29 8.13
C THR A 2 -11.62 -12.43 6.80
N THR A 3 -12.30 -11.38 6.38
CA THR A 3 -12.98 -11.36 5.07
C THR A 3 -11.95 -11.47 3.96
N THR A 4 -11.92 -12.60 3.24
CA THR A 4 -11.03 -12.79 2.09
C THR A 4 -11.55 -12.12 0.81
N THR A 5 -12.82 -11.75 0.81
CA THR A 5 -13.46 -10.97 -0.26
C THR A 5 -13.37 -9.48 0.10
N PRO A 6 -12.91 -8.60 -0.81
CA PRO A 6 -12.93 -7.17 -0.56
C PRO A 6 -14.37 -6.66 -0.44
N ILE A 7 -14.65 -5.88 0.61
CA ILE A 7 -15.95 -5.25 0.85
C ILE A 7 -15.78 -3.74 0.79
N MET A 8 -16.54 -3.09 -0.08
CA MET A 8 -16.60 -1.63 -0.12
C MET A 8 -17.51 -1.12 1.01
N THR A 9 -17.00 -0.18 1.78
CA THR A 9 -17.73 0.52 2.85
C THR A 9 -18.54 1.67 2.27
N ALA A 10 -19.51 2.19 3.05
CA ALA A 10 -20.30 3.35 2.64
C ALA A 10 -19.46 4.63 2.41
N SER A 11 -18.26 4.71 3.01
CA SER A 11 -17.32 5.83 2.78
C SER A 11 -16.42 5.64 1.56
N GLY A 12 -16.63 4.59 0.76
CA GLY A 12 -15.81 4.26 -0.41
C GLY A 12 -14.48 3.58 -0.08
N SER A 13 -14.14 3.40 1.21
CA SER A 13 -12.97 2.60 1.61
C SER A 13 -13.23 1.11 1.38
N VAL A 14 -12.18 0.31 1.20
CA VAL A 14 -12.29 -1.13 0.95
C VAL A 14 -11.67 -1.91 2.10
N GLN A 15 -12.48 -2.74 2.75
CA GLN A 15 -12.01 -3.69 3.74
C GLN A 15 -11.58 -4.98 3.06
N PHE A 16 -10.35 -5.42 3.29
CA PHE A 16 -9.81 -6.67 2.74
C PHE A 16 -8.89 -7.34 3.77
N ARG A 17 -9.20 -8.58 4.15
CA ARG A 17 -8.55 -9.29 5.27
C ARG A 17 -8.64 -8.43 6.54
N HIS A 18 -7.49 -8.02 7.06
CA HIS A 18 -7.36 -7.14 8.21
C HIS A 18 -7.02 -5.69 7.79
N TYR A 19 -6.85 -5.44 6.50
CA TYR A 19 -6.56 -4.12 5.95
C TYR A 19 -7.83 -3.31 5.74
N MET A 20 -7.70 -2.00 5.92
CA MET A 20 -8.68 -1.01 5.49
C MET A 20 -8.00 -0.07 4.49
N VAL A 21 -8.30 -0.26 3.22
CA VAL A 21 -7.78 0.55 2.12
C VAL A 21 -8.61 1.82 2.03
N THR A 22 -7.99 2.95 2.32
CA THR A 22 -8.66 4.25 2.28
C THR A 22 -8.97 4.66 0.84
N VAL A 23 -10.00 5.49 0.64
CA VAL A 23 -10.28 6.13 -0.66
C VAL A 23 -9.04 6.80 -1.23
N HIS A 24 -8.30 7.53 -0.38
CA HIS A 24 -7.07 8.18 -0.79
C HIS A 24 -6.02 7.21 -1.34
N ALA A 25 -5.87 6.04 -0.73
CA ALA A 25 -4.94 5.03 -1.22
C ALA A 25 -5.37 4.42 -2.55
N ILE A 26 -6.67 4.25 -2.77
CA ILE A 26 -7.24 3.81 -4.05
C ILE A 26 -6.95 4.84 -5.13
N GLU A 27 -7.30 6.11 -4.91
CA GLU A 27 -7.05 7.20 -5.85
C GLU A 27 -5.57 7.29 -6.21
N ARG A 28 -4.68 7.25 -5.22
CA ARG A 28 -3.23 7.30 -5.44
C ARG A 28 -2.70 6.12 -6.24
N TYR A 29 -3.26 4.92 -6.03
CA TYR A 29 -2.88 3.75 -6.81
C TYR A 29 -3.27 3.94 -8.28
N ILE A 30 -4.52 4.32 -8.54
CA ILE A 30 -5.04 4.53 -9.89
C ILE A 30 -4.24 5.63 -10.60
N GLU A 31 -4.01 6.78 -9.93
CA GLU A 31 -3.26 7.91 -10.47
C GLU A 31 -1.81 7.57 -10.86
N ARG A 32 -1.12 6.71 -10.09
CA ARG A 32 0.34 6.54 -10.20
C ARG A 32 0.78 5.22 -10.79
N ILE A 33 -0.02 4.17 -10.67
CA ILE A 33 0.26 2.84 -11.21
C ILE A 33 -0.62 2.57 -12.44
N GLY A 34 -1.86 3.08 -12.41
CA GLY A 34 -2.89 2.68 -13.35
C GLY A 34 -3.62 1.40 -12.91
N GLY A 35 -4.81 1.18 -13.46
CA GLY A 35 -5.69 0.07 -13.11
C GLY A 35 -6.85 0.50 -12.21
N ASP A 36 -7.36 -0.44 -11.40
CA ASP A 36 -8.52 -0.24 -10.54
C ASP A 36 -8.31 -0.79 -9.11
N VAL A 37 -9.38 -0.73 -8.31
CA VAL A 37 -9.41 -1.27 -6.94
C VAL A 37 -9.09 -2.76 -6.90
N GLY A 38 -9.54 -3.54 -7.89
CA GLY A 38 -9.27 -4.97 -7.99
C GLY A 38 -7.79 -5.25 -8.18
N ASN A 39 -7.11 -4.48 -9.04
CA ASN A 39 -5.65 -4.55 -9.19
C ASN A 39 -4.95 -4.22 -7.87
N LEU A 40 -5.34 -3.15 -7.19
CA LEU A 40 -4.77 -2.77 -5.89
C LEU A 40 -4.87 -3.92 -4.87
N ILE A 41 -6.05 -4.53 -4.76
CA ILE A 41 -6.28 -5.65 -3.82
C ILE A 41 -5.45 -6.87 -4.22
N LEU A 42 -5.30 -7.16 -5.51
CA LEU A 42 -4.46 -8.25 -6.00
C LEU A 42 -2.98 -8.02 -5.67
N ASP A 43 -2.48 -6.81 -5.90
CA ASP A 43 -1.11 -6.43 -5.57
C ASP A 43 -0.88 -6.50 -4.06
N LEU A 44 -1.80 -5.97 -3.25
CA LEU A 44 -1.73 -6.05 -1.79
C LEU A 44 -1.77 -7.51 -1.30
N LYS A 45 -2.54 -8.37 -1.96
CA LYS A 45 -2.63 -9.81 -1.63
C LYS A 45 -1.29 -10.52 -1.89
N ASN A 46 -0.58 -10.12 -2.93
CA ASN A 46 0.68 -10.73 -3.38
C ASN A 46 1.93 -10.01 -2.82
N ALA A 47 1.75 -8.94 -2.06
CA ALA A 47 2.84 -8.13 -1.54
C ALA A 47 3.65 -8.85 -0.45
N TRP A 48 4.97 -8.62 -0.48
CA TRP A 48 5.93 -9.04 0.55
C TRP A 48 6.41 -7.88 1.40
N VAL A 49 7.03 -8.16 2.55
CA VAL A 49 7.65 -7.15 3.39
C VAL A 49 8.70 -6.37 2.59
N PHE A 50 8.64 -5.04 2.70
CA PHE A 50 9.60 -4.16 2.05
C PHE A 50 10.99 -4.39 2.66
N ASP A 51 11.98 -4.60 1.79
CA ASP A 51 13.37 -4.80 2.19
C ASP A 51 14.20 -3.60 1.76
N VAL A 52 14.67 -2.82 2.73
CA VAL A 52 15.48 -1.61 2.52
C VAL A 52 16.87 -1.93 1.97
N SER A 53 17.35 -3.18 2.10
CA SER A 53 18.65 -3.60 1.59
C SER A 53 18.67 -3.81 0.08
N LYS A 54 17.50 -3.87 -0.58
CA LYS A 54 17.39 -4.02 -2.03
C LYS A 54 17.86 -2.76 -2.75
N LYS A 55 18.79 -2.95 -3.69
CA LYS A 55 19.29 -1.91 -4.58
C LYS A 55 18.19 -1.44 -5.55
N GLY A 56 18.28 -0.20 -6.02
CA GLY A 56 17.35 0.37 -7.00
C GLY A 56 16.05 0.93 -6.41
N ILE A 57 15.97 1.09 -5.09
CA ILE A 57 14.82 1.74 -4.45
C ILE A 57 15.14 3.23 -4.21
N PRO A 58 14.30 4.17 -4.69
CA PRO A 58 14.42 5.59 -4.41
C PRO A 58 14.51 5.88 -2.90
N ARG A 59 15.48 6.73 -2.52
CA ARG A 59 15.72 7.10 -1.11
C ARG A 59 14.49 7.68 -0.42
N SER A 60 13.67 8.43 -1.15
CA SER A 60 12.41 9.01 -0.64
C SER A 60 11.42 7.95 -0.18
N LEU A 61 11.39 6.80 -0.84
CA LEU A 61 10.52 5.68 -0.49
C LEU A 61 11.07 4.91 0.70
N CYS A 62 12.39 4.67 0.73
CA CYS A 62 13.04 4.13 1.92
C CYS A 62 12.77 5.00 3.15
N ALA A 63 12.86 6.32 3.01
CA ALA A 63 12.55 7.27 4.09
C ALA A 63 11.07 7.21 4.52
N SER A 64 10.15 7.02 3.58
CA SER A 64 8.72 6.88 3.86
C SER A 64 8.40 5.59 4.62
N VAL A 65 9.01 4.47 4.23
CA VAL A 65 8.89 3.19 4.95
C VAL A 65 9.52 3.31 6.34
N ALA A 66 10.74 3.82 6.45
CA ALA A 66 11.43 4.00 7.73
C ALA A 66 10.66 4.94 8.69
N ARG A 67 9.97 5.96 8.16
CA ARG A 67 9.05 6.79 8.95
C ARG A 67 7.86 5.97 9.43
N CYS A 68 7.23 5.18 8.55
CA CYS A 68 6.11 4.32 8.92
C CYS A 68 6.50 3.31 10.01
N GLU A 69 7.69 2.71 9.90
CA GLU A 69 8.22 1.76 10.88
C GLU A 69 8.46 2.40 12.26
N ARG A 70 9.00 3.63 12.28
CA ARG A 70 9.13 4.41 13.52
C ARG A 70 7.78 4.71 14.20
N GLU A 71 6.70 4.80 13.43
CA GLU A 71 5.33 4.96 13.94
C GLU A 71 4.71 3.61 14.38
N GLY A 72 5.47 2.51 14.32
CA GLY A 72 5.04 1.15 14.66
C GLY A 72 4.34 0.41 13.51
N GLY A 73 4.41 0.95 12.29
CA GLY A 73 3.91 0.32 11.07
C GLY A 73 4.96 -0.49 10.33
N TYR A 74 4.67 -0.82 9.07
CA TYR A 74 5.60 -1.52 8.18
C TYR A 74 5.26 -1.27 6.71
N GLY A 75 6.21 -1.49 5.82
CA GLY A 75 6.01 -1.43 4.38
C GLY A 75 5.79 -2.82 3.78
N LEU A 76 4.85 -2.94 2.84
CA LEU A 76 4.77 -4.04 1.90
C LEU A 76 5.09 -3.55 0.49
N ARG A 77 5.58 -4.41 -0.37
CA ARG A 77 5.88 -4.09 -1.78
C ARG A 77 5.28 -5.13 -2.72
N TYR A 78 4.80 -4.70 -3.86
CA TYR A 78 4.56 -5.59 -4.99
C TYR A 78 4.80 -4.78 -6.27
N ASP A 79 5.68 -5.26 -7.14
CA ASP A 79 6.09 -4.55 -8.35
C ASP A 79 6.44 -3.06 -8.08
N LYS A 80 5.65 -2.13 -8.65
CA LYS A 80 5.75 -0.67 -8.50
C LYS A 80 5.04 -0.11 -7.26
N ALA A 81 4.18 -0.89 -6.63
CA ALA A 81 3.40 -0.50 -5.46
C ALA A 81 4.17 -0.73 -4.16
N ILE A 82 4.14 0.26 -3.26
CA ILE A 82 4.55 0.14 -1.88
C ILE A 82 3.37 0.53 -1.00
N PHE A 83 2.99 -0.35 -0.09
CA PHE A 83 1.88 -0.17 0.83
C PHE A 83 2.44 0.09 2.23
N LEU A 84 2.18 1.27 2.79
CA LEU A 84 2.52 1.59 4.17
C LEU A 84 1.34 1.19 5.07
N ILE A 85 1.58 0.28 6.01
CA ILE A 85 0.55 -0.28 6.90
C ILE A 85 0.68 0.35 8.29
N LYS A 86 -0.38 1.02 8.76
CA LYS A 86 -0.42 1.64 10.09
C LYS A 86 -1.36 0.88 11.06
N PRO A 87 -0.83 0.13 12.05
CA PRO A 87 -1.64 -0.76 12.88
C PRO A 87 -2.57 -0.06 13.88
N LYS A 88 -2.21 1.13 14.37
CA LYS A 88 -2.95 1.81 15.47
C LYS A 88 -4.29 2.44 15.07
N ALA A 89 -4.66 2.43 13.78
CA ALA A 89 -5.84 3.14 13.28
C ALA A 89 -6.73 2.27 12.37
N ARG A 90 -6.87 0.96 12.66
CA ARG A 90 -7.44 -0.06 11.73
C ARG A 90 -6.56 -0.27 10.50
N GLN A 91 -5.34 -0.80 10.68
CA GLN A 91 -4.42 -1.25 9.61
C GLN A 91 -4.65 -0.57 8.24
N HIS A 92 -4.54 0.77 8.25
CA HIS A 92 -4.81 1.57 7.07
C HIS A 92 -3.67 1.38 6.08
N VAL A 93 -4.05 1.19 4.82
CA VAL A 93 -3.12 1.12 3.70
C VAL A 93 -2.94 2.52 3.13
N ILE A 94 -1.70 2.96 3.00
CA ILE A 94 -1.32 4.15 2.23
C ILE A 94 -0.46 3.68 1.06
N VAL A 95 -0.86 4.01 -0.16
CA VAL A 95 -0.11 3.65 -1.37
C VAL A 95 0.93 4.73 -1.67
N THR A 96 2.17 4.29 -1.78
CA THR A 96 3.27 5.07 -2.34
C THR A 96 3.89 4.27 -3.48
N THR A 97 4.41 4.95 -4.49
CA THR A 97 4.87 4.29 -5.72
C THR A 97 6.34 4.50 -5.92
N LEU A 98 7.01 3.48 -6.46
CA LEU A 98 8.31 3.64 -7.09
C LEU A 98 8.08 4.58 -8.28
N SER A 99 8.50 5.84 -8.16
CA SER A 99 8.47 6.75 -9.31
C SER A 99 9.18 6.04 -10.44
N SER A 100 8.50 5.80 -11.56
CA SER A 100 9.21 5.68 -12.82
C SER A 100 9.99 6.97 -12.99
N GLU A 101 11.26 6.84 -13.35
CA GLU A 101 12.00 7.95 -13.92
C GLU A 101 11.13 8.56 -15.03
N VAL A 102 11.07 9.89 -15.05
CA VAL A 102 10.65 10.62 -16.24
C VAL A 102 11.71 10.27 -17.27
N GLU A 103 11.39 9.42 -18.24
CA GLU A 103 12.14 9.36 -19.50
C GLU A 103 12.01 10.69 -20.23
#